data_AF-A0A3C0GAH8-F1
#
_entry.id   AF-A0A3C0GAH8-F1
#
_cell.length_a   1.000
_cell.length_b   1.000
_cell.length_c   1.000
_cell.angle_alpha   90.00
_cell.angle_beta   90.00
_cell.angle_gamma   90.00
#
_symmetry.space_group_name_H-M   'P 1'
#
loop_
_entity.id
_entity.type
_entity.pdbx_description
1 polymer ?
#
loop_
_entity_poly.entity_id
_entity_poly.type
_entity_poly.pdbx_seq_one_letter_code
_entity_poly.pdbx_strand_id
1 'polypeptide(L)' 'HCNHSDNPDARGIEVYVAKAMSKYSDNATWLAFQLRDDLNKNLGFESRGVKFANFQVLRETVEYCASILLELG' A
#
# COMPACT_ATOMS: atom_id res chain seq x y z
N HIS A 1 7.75 -0.59 -4.75
CA HIS A 1 7.57 -1.48 -5.91
C HIS A 1 6.96 -0.66 -7.05
N CYS A 2 7.08 -1.16 -8.28
CA CYS A 2 6.43 -0.60 -9.45
C CYS A 2 5.57 -1.71 -10.03
N ASN A 3 4.28 -1.45 -10.26
CA ASN A 3 3.40 -2.49 -10.73
C ASN A 3 3.58 -2.66 -12.25
N HIS A 4 3.09 -3.78 -12.77
CA HIS A 4 3.10 -4.05 -14.19
C HIS A 4 1.75 -4.61 -14.61
N SER A 5 1.28 -4.17 -15.76
CA SER A 5 0.08 -4.69 -16.40
C SER A 5 0.30 -4.73 -17.90
N ASP A 6 -0.23 -5.77 -18.55
CA ASP A 6 -0.31 -5.82 -20.01
C ASP A 6 -1.28 -4.76 -20.58
N ASN A 7 -2.14 -4.18 -19.73
CA ASN A 7 -2.98 -3.07 -20.10
C ASN A 7 -2.17 -1.75 -20.07
N PRO A 8 -1.90 -1.11 -21.23
CA PRO A 8 -1.11 0.11 -21.29
C PRO A 8 -1.79 1.31 -20.61
N ASP A 9 -3.11 1.24 -20.36
CA ASP A 9 -3.86 2.29 -19.67
C ASP A 9 -3.82 2.15 -18.15
N ALA A 10 -3.25 1.06 -17.62
CA ALA A 10 -3.11 0.87 -16.18
C ALA A 10 -2.11 1.89 -15.61
N ARG A 11 -2.56 2.68 -14.65
CA ARG A 11 -1.79 3.75 -14.03
C ARG A 11 -2.27 4.02 -12.61
N GLY A 12 -1.44 4.72 -11.84
CA GLY A 12 -1.78 5.14 -10.49
C GLY A 12 -1.24 4.19 -9.41
N ILE A 13 -1.26 4.68 -8.18
CA ILE A 13 -0.60 4.06 -7.03
C ILE A 13 -1.55 3.19 -6.23
N GLU A 14 -1.00 2.13 -5.66
CA GLU A 14 -1.69 1.24 -4.72
C GLU A 14 -0.83 1.11 -3.47
N VAL A 15 -1.47 1.17 -2.30
CA VAL A 15 -0.78 0.91 -1.03
C VAL A 15 -1.39 -0.32 -0.39
N TYR A 16 -0.56 -1.30 -0.07
CA TYR A 16 -0.98 -2.57 0.50
C TYR A 16 -0.58 -2.68 1.97
N VAL A 17 -1.52 -3.17 2.77
CA VAL A 17 -1.35 -3.55 4.17
C VAL A 17 -1.52 -5.07 4.28
N ALA A 18 -0.87 -5.69 5.27
CA ALA A 18 -1.05 -7.11 5.54
C ALA A 18 -2.54 -7.43 5.74
N LYS A 19 -3.01 -8.53 5.13
CA LYS A 19 -4.38 -9.02 5.35
C LYS A 19 -4.60 -9.58 6.76
N ALA A 20 -3.54 -10.07 7.40
CA ALA A 20 -3.59 -10.55 8.78
C ALA A 20 -3.64 -9.38 9.77
N MET A 21 -4.36 -9.57 10.87
CA MET A 21 -4.49 -8.58 11.93
C MET A 21 -3.40 -8.77 13.00
N SER A 22 -2.83 -7.66 13.47
CA SER A 22 -1.92 -7.61 14.61
C SER A 22 -2.07 -6.28 15.37
N LYS A 23 -1.32 -6.10 16.46
CA LYS A 23 -1.25 -4.82 17.19
C LYS A 23 -0.71 -3.65 16.36
N TYR A 24 -0.15 -3.91 15.17
CA TYR A 24 0.39 -2.89 14.28
C TYR A 24 -0.54 -2.54 13.11
N SER A 25 -1.65 -3.27 12.92
CA SER A 25 -2.56 -3.10 11.78
C SER A 25 -3.14 -1.69 11.68
N ASP A 26 -3.53 -1.09 12.80
CA ASP A 26 -4.10 0.27 12.81
C ASP A 26 -3.07 1.32 12.37
N ASN A 27 -1.85 1.24 12.91
CA ASN A 27 -0.76 2.14 12.54
C ASN A 27 -0.35 1.97 11.07
N ALA A 28 -0.27 0.72 10.58
CA ALA A 28 0.04 0.46 9.18
C ALA A 28 -1.06 0.98 8.23
N THR A 29 -2.33 0.80 8.61
CA THR A 29 -3.48 1.30 7.84
C THR A 29 -3.50 2.82 7.81
N TRP A 30 -3.26 3.47 8.95
CA TRP A 30 -3.18 4.93 9.03
C TRP A 30 -2.04 5.48 8.16
N LEU A 31 -0.84 4.89 8.27
CA LEU A 31 0.31 5.23 7.42
C LEU A 31 -0.02 5.08 5.93
N ALA A 32 -0.71 4.00 5.55
CA ALA A 32 -1.10 3.77 4.17
C ALA A 32 -2.05 4.86 3.63
N PHE A 33 -3.03 5.29 4.42
CA PHE A 33 -3.93 6.37 4.04
C PHE A 33 -3.22 7.72 3.93
N GLN A 34 -2.35 8.06 4.90
CA GLN A 34 -1.57 9.29 4.84
C GLN A 34 -0.67 9.33 3.60
N LEU A 35 0.09 8.26 3.35
CA LEU A 35 1.00 8.20 2.21
C LEU A 35 0.27 8.28 0.86
N ARG A 36 -0.86 7.57 0.73
CA ARG A 36 -1.70 7.63 -0.48
C ARG A 36 -2.27 9.04 -0.69
N ASP A 37 -2.74 9.70 0.38
CA ASP A 37 -3.24 11.07 0.30
C ASP A 37 -2.15 12.07 -0.09
N ASP A 38 -0.97 11.97 0.51
CA ASP A 38 0.13 12.89 0.26
C ASP A 38 0.68 12.74 -1.17
N LEU A 39 0.84 11.51 -1.66
CA LEU A 39 1.26 11.26 -3.03
C LEU A 39 0.23 11.77 -4.06
N ASN A 40 -1.06 11.62 -3.76
CA ASN A 40 -2.11 12.15 -4.62
C ASN A 40 -2.15 13.68 -4.61
N LYS A 41 -2.14 14.32 -3.43
CA LYS A 41 -2.30 15.78 -3.29
C LYS A 41 -1.06 16.55 -3.73
N ASN A 42 0.13 16.06 -3.39
CA ASN A 42 1.37 16.82 -3.60
C ASN A 42 2.06 16.49 -4.93
N LEU A 43 1.89 15.27 -5.43
CA LEU A 43 2.56 14.81 -6.66
C LEU A 43 1.58 14.45 -7.79
N GLY A 44 0.27 14.49 -7.54
CA GLY A 44 -0.74 14.26 -8.57
C GLY A 44 -0.93 12.79 -8.98
N PHE A 45 -0.38 11.83 -8.24
CA PHE A 45 -0.56 10.41 -8.57
C PHE A 45 -2.04 10.01 -8.51
N GLU A 46 -2.53 9.32 -9.54
CA GLU A 46 -3.87 8.72 -9.52
C GLU A 46 -3.94 7.67 -8.41
N SER A 47 -4.92 7.77 -7.52
CA SER A 47 -5.05 6.87 -6.38
C SER A 47 -5.94 5.69 -6.73
N ARG A 48 -5.41 4.47 -6.60
CA ARG A 48 -6.19 3.21 -6.67
C ARG A 48 -6.51 2.62 -5.30
N GLY A 49 -6.19 3.37 -4.23
CA GLY A 49 -6.63 3.11 -2.86
C GLY A 49 -5.67 2.28 -2.02
N VAL A 50 -6.06 2.13 -0.76
CA VAL A 50 -5.41 1.23 0.22
C VAL A 50 -6.08 -0.14 0.14
N LYS A 51 -5.28 -1.21 0.07
CA LYS A 51 -5.73 -2.59 -0.13
C LYS A 51 -5.12 -3.53 0.91
N PHE A 52 -5.79 -4.65 1.17
CA PHE A 52 -5.32 -5.69 2.08
C PHE A 52 -4.95 -6.94 1.30
N ALA A 53 -3.71 -7.40 1.41
CA ALA A 53 -3.19 -8.50 0.61
C ALA A 53 -2.22 -9.40 1.40
N ASN A 54 -1.95 -10.58 0.86
CA ASN A 54 -1.12 -11.61 1.49
C ASN A 54 0.31 -11.64 0.91
N PHE A 55 0.93 -10.47 0.74
CA PHE A 55 2.33 -10.38 0.33
C PHE A 55 3.22 -10.98 1.42
N GLN A 56 4.20 -11.79 1.03
CA GLN A 56 5.07 -12.47 1.97
C GLN A 56 5.76 -11.49 2.92
N VAL A 57 6.34 -10.42 2.36
CA VAL A 57 7.03 -9.39 3.16
C VAL A 57 6.12 -8.78 4.21
N LEU A 58 4.84 -8.50 3.90
CA LEU A 58 3.90 -7.93 4.85
C LEU A 58 3.40 -8.96 5.87
N ARG A 59 3.14 -10.20 5.42
CA ARG A 59 2.69 -11.29 6.29
C ARG A 59 3.75 -11.64 7.34
N GLU A 60 5.02 -11.65 6.97
CA GLU A 60 6.10 -12.07 7.87
C GLU A 60 6.57 -10.93 8.81
N THR A 61 6.27 -9.67 8.49
CA THR A 61 6.60 -8.52 9.36
C THR A 61 5.45 -8.07 10.27
N VAL A 62 4.22 -8.54 10.02
CA VAL A 62 3.00 -8.01 10.68
C VAL A 62 3.03 -8.11 12.21
N GLU A 63 3.74 -9.08 12.79
CA GLU A 63 3.88 -9.26 14.24
C GLU A 63 5.02 -8.44 14.88
N TYR A 64 5.83 -7.76 14.06
CA TYR A 64 7.05 -7.08 14.52
C TYR A 64 6.99 -5.56 14.33
N CYS A 65 6.34 -5.07 13.27
CA CYS A 65 6.23 -3.64 13.00
C CYS A 65 5.05 -3.27 12.08
N ALA A 66 4.70 -1.99 12.08
CA ALA A 66 3.84 -1.42 11.04
C ALA A 66 4.58 -1.44 9.70
N SER A 67 4.00 -2.10 8.71
CA SER A 67 4.60 -2.31 7.39
C SER A 67 3.56 -2.14 6.29
N ILE A 68 3.99 -1.56 5.18
CA ILE A 68 3.18 -1.33 3.98
C ILE A 68 3.99 -1.68 2.73
N LEU A 69 3.31 -2.00 1.64
CA LEU A 69 3.91 -2.16 0.31
C LEU A 69 3.31 -1.10 -0.61
N LEU A 70 4.16 -0.24 -1.17
CA LEU A 70 3.75 0.80 -2.12
C LEU A 70 4.06 0.33 -3.54
N GLU A 71 3.04 0.30 -4.39
CA GLU A 71 3.17 0.23 -5.85
C GLU A 71 3.04 1.64 -6.43
N LEU A 72 4.12 2.14 -7.05
CA LEU A 72 4.18 3.51 -7.59
C LEU A 72 3.55 3.68 -8.98
N GLY A 73 3.02 2.60 -9.55
CA GLY A 73 2.71 2.53 -10.98
C GLY A 73 3.84 1.90 -11.78
#